data_AF-A0A2D6SRK1-F1
#
_entry.id   AF-A0A2D6SRK1-F1
#
_cell.length_a   1.000
_cell.length_b   1.000
_cell.length_c   1.000
_cell.angle_alpha   90.00
_cell.angle_beta   90.00
_cell.angle_gamma   90.00
#
_symmetry.space_group_name_H-M   'P 1'
#
loop_
_entity.id
_entity.type
_entity.pdbx_description
1 polymer ?
#
loop_
_entity_poly.entity_id
_entity_poly.type
_entity_poly.pdbx_seq_one_letter_code
_entity_poly.pdbx_strand_id
1 'polypeptide(L)'
;DQPVAVLELREPAGQPMGDVKIGVDLEISDPVELEISGCFVRGDADLIVLEQAAPSDCAISNSVIALRGRLLHVLGTKNQLPDGARNRLQMNHVTCLLGGSLIDVDTGDLPRQVNPIHVRSARNNIFAVDRESGQPLVKMEGNTNTEDFRDLLMWAEGERNFYDEIDEFWRIQSLPEAFFEPETLDFSAWKQHWQTDEVRAYNGSIEWAVDWRNEPLGQLTASDVALDGEALANPAIAGAADMSDAGANLETPQFPRRLSTIEQ
;
A
#
# COMPACT_ATOMS: atom_id res chain seq x y z
N ASP A 1 -13.19 6.47 -15.79
CA ASP A 1 -13.22 7.37 -14.62
C ASP A 1 -11.81 7.58 -14.12
N GLN A 2 -11.41 8.82 -13.81
CA GLN A 2 -10.10 9.07 -13.17
C GLN A 2 -10.23 8.73 -11.68
N PRO A 3 -9.25 8.04 -11.09
CA PRO A 3 -9.24 7.81 -9.65
C PRO A 3 -9.18 9.15 -8.91
N VAL A 4 -9.92 9.28 -7.82
CA VAL A 4 -9.75 10.40 -6.89
C VAL A 4 -8.55 10.06 -6.02
N ALA A 5 -7.51 10.89 -6.04
CA ALA A 5 -6.26 10.64 -5.34
C ALA A 5 -5.82 11.84 -4.50
N VAL A 6 -5.11 11.57 -3.39
CA VAL A 6 -4.44 12.63 -2.61
C VAL A 6 -3.22 13.15 -3.36
N LEU A 7 -2.44 12.24 -3.97
CA LEU A 7 -1.27 12.55 -4.79
C LEU A 7 -1.34 11.80 -6.12
N GLU A 8 -1.14 12.53 -7.22
CA GLU A 8 -1.04 11.97 -8.57
C GLU A 8 0.31 12.33 -9.18
N LEU A 9 1.10 11.31 -9.52
CA LEU A 9 2.32 11.48 -10.30
C LEU A 9 2.04 11.05 -11.74
N ARG A 10 2.01 12.04 -12.64
CA ARG A 10 1.71 11.88 -14.05
C ARG A 10 2.84 12.44 -14.90
N GLU A 11 2.96 11.91 -16.11
CA GLU A 11 3.82 12.48 -17.12
C GLU A 11 3.46 13.96 -17.41
N PRO A 12 4.45 14.85 -17.58
CA PRO A 12 4.19 16.23 -17.99
C PRO A 12 3.47 16.26 -19.35
N ALA A 13 2.33 16.96 -19.41
CA ALA A 13 1.60 17.13 -20.66
C ALA A 13 2.47 17.86 -21.71
N GLY A 14 2.68 17.24 -22.87
CA GLY A 14 3.27 17.90 -24.03
C GLY A 14 4.77 17.74 -24.23
N GLN A 15 5.43 16.73 -23.63
CA GLN A 15 6.68 16.26 -24.26
C GLN A 15 6.31 15.69 -25.64
N PRO A 16 6.80 16.28 -26.75
CA PRO A 16 6.64 15.64 -28.04
C PRO A 16 7.26 14.23 -27.93
N MET A 17 6.70 13.26 -28.66
CA MET A 17 7.45 12.09 -29.11
C MET A 17 8.60 12.61 -29.98
N GLY A 18 9.59 13.25 -29.36
CA GLY A 18 10.77 13.75 -30.03
C GLY A 18 11.57 12.51 -30.35
N ASP A 19 11.64 12.18 -31.64
CA ASP A 19 12.51 11.17 -32.25
C ASP A 19 13.50 10.59 -31.26
N VAL A 20 13.07 9.57 -30.49
CA VAL A 20 14.00 8.81 -29.66
C VAL A 20 14.88 8.10 -30.65
N LYS A 21 16.07 8.66 -30.87
CA LYS A 21 17.10 8.02 -31.67
C LYS A 21 17.31 6.64 -31.06
N ILE A 22 17.06 5.61 -31.86
CA ILE A 22 17.34 4.22 -31.51
C ILE A 22 18.81 4.16 -31.04
N GLY A 23 19.03 3.90 -29.74
CA GLY A 23 20.35 3.78 -29.13
C GLY A 23 20.79 4.89 -28.16
N VAL A 24 19.89 5.67 -27.58
CA VAL A 24 20.22 6.54 -26.43
C VAL A 24 19.63 5.90 -25.17
N ASP A 25 20.50 5.54 -24.22
CA ASP A 25 20.08 5.10 -22.89
C ASP A 25 19.25 6.23 -22.25
N LEU A 26 18.03 5.92 -21.82
CA LEU A 26 17.22 6.88 -21.07
C LEU A 26 17.89 7.09 -19.71
N GLU A 27 18.46 8.28 -19.49
CA GLU A 27 19.01 8.63 -18.19
C GLU A 27 17.91 8.56 -17.13
N ILE A 28 18.20 7.87 -16.02
CA ILE A 28 17.31 7.83 -14.86
C ILE A 28 17.22 9.26 -14.32
N SER A 29 16.04 9.89 -14.42
CA SER A 29 15.78 11.14 -13.70
C SER A 29 15.80 10.88 -12.19
N ASP A 30 16.23 11.87 -11.41
CA ASP A 30 16.12 11.81 -9.95
C ASP A 30 14.69 11.41 -9.55
N PRO A 31 14.53 10.45 -8.62
CA PRO A 31 13.21 9.97 -8.24
C PRO A 31 12.40 11.10 -7.59
N VAL A 32 11.10 11.09 -7.81
CA VAL A 32 10.20 11.95 -7.05
C VAL A 32 10.15 11.45 -5.62
N GLU A 33 10.67 12.24 -4.68
CA GLU A 33 10.66 11.92 -3.25
C GLU A 33 9.36 12.41 -2.59
N LEU A 34 8.69 11.50 -1.88
CA LEU A 34 7.47 11.76 -1.14
C LEU A 34 7.63 11.28 0.31
N GLU A 35 7.47 12.19 1.27
CA GLU A 35 7.52 11.87 2.70
C GLU A 35 6.17 12.21 3.37
N ILE A 36 5.58 11.21 4.04
CA ILE A 36 4.36 11.37 4.84
C ILE A 36 4.70 10.94 6.28
N SER A 37 4.70 11.88 7.22
CA SER A 37 5.05 11.60 8.61
C SER A 37 4.08 12.26 9.59
N GLY A 38 3.69 11.55 10.65
CA GLY A 38 2.80 12.09 11.68
C GLY A 38 1.40 12.45 11.18
N CYS A 39 0.95 11.86 10.07
CA CYS A 39 -0.26 12.25 9.38
C CYS A 39 -1.45 11.32 9.70
N PHE A 40 -2.65 11.89 9.74
CA PHE A 40 -3.90 11.12 9.70
C PHE A 40 -4.60 11.44 8.38
N VAL A 41 -4.43 10.56 7.38
CA VAL A 41 -5.05 10.71 6.06
C VAL A 41 -6.28 9.84 6.01
N ARG A 42 -7.44 10.42 5.66
CA ARG A 42 -8.70 9.69 5.59
C ARG A 42 -9.64 10.22 4.51
N GLY A 43 -10.47 9.35 3.93
CA GLY A 43 -11.46 9.74 2.93
C GLY A 43 -11.75 8.70 1.86
N ASP A 44 -12.52 9.11 0.86
CA ASP A 44 -12.90 8.30 -0.31
C ASP A 44 -11.95 8.58 -1.49
N ALA A 45 -10.70 8.13 -1.36
CA ALA A 45 -9.65 8.35 -2.35
C ALA A 45 -8.58 7.26 -2.29
N ASP A 46 -7.74 7.18 -3.32
CA ASP A 46 -6.43 6.54 -3.26
C ASP A 46 -5.40 7.51 -2.63
N LEU A 47 -4.36 7.03 -1.94
CA LEU A 47 -3.32 7.90 -1.42
C LEU A 47 -2.39 8.39 -2.54
N ILE A 48 -1.83 7.45 -3.30
CA ILE A 48 -0.87 7.73 -4.38
C ILE A 48 -1.31 7.01 -5.65
N VAL A 49 -1.46 7.76 -6.74
CA VAL A 49 -1.67 7.22 -8.08
C VAL A 49 -0.44 7.51 -8.93
N LEU A 50 0.10 6.47 -9.57
CA LEU A 50 1.26 6.53 -10.46
C LEU A 50 0.84 6.23 -11.90
N GLU A 51 1.04 7.21 -12.79
CA GLU A 51 0.81 7.12 -14.23
C GLU A 51 2.00 7.78 -14.97
N GLN A 52 3.22 7.30 -14.68
CA GLN A 52 4.46 7.83 -15.25
C GLN A 52 5.57 6.78 -15.33
N ALA A 53 6.58 7.04 -16.17
CA ALA A 53 7.81 6.25 -16.28
C ALA A 53 8.89 6.65 -15.26
N ALA A 54 8.82 7.87 -14.73
CA ALA A 54 9.81 8.36 -13.76
C ALA A 54 9.72 7.56 -12.43
N PRO A 55 10.87 7.19 -11.83
CA PRO A 55 10.88 6.51 -10.54
C PRO A 55 10.37 7.42 -9.41
N SER A 56 9.85 6.81 -8.35
CA SER A 56 9.41 7.52 -7.14
C SER A 56 9.91 6.83 -5.88
N ASP A 57 10.29 7.61 -4.87
CA ASP A 57 10.65 7.12 -3.54
C ASP A 57 9.65 7.66 -2.53
N CYS A 58 8.81 6.78 -1.96
CA CYS A 58 7.82 7.14 -0.96
C CYS A 58 8.19 6.55 0.40
N ALA A 59 8.23 7.40 1.43
CA ALA A 59 8.41 7.01 2.82
C ALA A 59 7.22 7.47 3.67
N ILE A 60 6.58 6.54 4.37
CA ILE A 60 5.47 6.79 5.27
C ILE A 60 5.87 6.36 6.68
N SER A 61 5.74 7.26 7.65
CA SER A 61 6.13 6.98 9.03
C SER A 61 5.13 7.50 10.05
N ASN A 62 4.90 6.74 11.11
CA ASN A 62 4.08 7.15 12.25
C ASN A 62 2.74 7.79 11.84
N SER A 63 2.01 7.15 10.92
CA SER A 63 0.87 7.74 10.23
C SER A 63 -0.30 6.76 10.13
N VAL A 64 -1.52 7.30 10.20
CA VAL A 64 -2.76 6.55 9.97
C VAL A 64 -3.26 6.87 8.58
N ILE A 65 -3.51 5.83 7.77
CA ILE A 65 -4.07 5.93 6.43
C ILE A 65 -5.39 5.16 6.42
N ALA A 66 -6.52 5.88 6.48
CA ALA A 66 -7.87 5.33 6.55
C ALA A 66 -8.67 5.69 5.28
N LEU A 67 -8.49 4.91 4.22
CA LEU A 67 -8.98 5.27 2.87
C LEU A 67 -9.91 4.21 2.31
N ARG A 68 -11.02 4.63 1.68
CA ARG A 68 -11.85 3.69 0.92
C ARG A 68 -11.15 3.11 -0.31
N GLY A 69 -10.15 3.82 -0.84
CA GLY A 69 -9.32 3.38 -1.95
C GLY A 69 -8.07 2.61 -1.50
N ARG A 70 -7.02 2.73 -2.31
CA ARG A 70 -5.72 2.07 -2.14
C ARG A 70 -4.69 2.99 -1.53
N LEU A 71 -3.62 2.41 -1.01
CA LEU A 71 -2.43 3.19 -0.66
C LEU A 71 -1.60 3.55 -1.89
N LEU A 72 -1.28 2.56 -2.74
CA LEU A 72 -0.55 2.79 -3.99
C LEU A 72 -1.31 2.18 -5.17
N HIS A 73 -1.66 3.00 -6.15
CA HIS A 73 -2.35 2.58 -7.37
C HIS A 73 -1.49 2.90 -8.59
N VAL A 74 -1.08 1.89 -9.34
CA VAL A 74 -0.15 2.00 -10.47
C VAL A 74 -0.89 1.65 -11.75
N LEU A 75 -1.05 2.67 -12.61
CA LEU A 75 -1.77 2.54 -13.89
C LEU A 75 -0.85 2.17 -15.07
N GLY A 76 0.46 2.13 -14.82
CA GLY A 76 1.49 1.97 -15.84
C GLY A 76 1.59 3.16 -16.81
N THR A 77 2.47 3.04 -17.79
CA THR A 77 2.74 4.07 -18.80
C THR A 77 2.94 3.44 -20.19
N LYS A 78 2.75 4.25 -21.23
CA LYS A 78 3.07 3.88 -22.62
C LYS A 78 4.51 4.23 -23.00
N ASN A 79 5.19 4.99 -22.15
CA ASN A 79 6.57 5.39 -22.37
C ASN A 79 7.51 4.22 -22.05
N GLN A 80 8.68 4.25 -22.69
CA GLN A 80 9.75 3.33 -22.32
C GLN A 80 10.27 3.71 -20.93
N LEU A 81 10.43 2.71 -20.07
CA LEU A 81 11.02 2.91 -18.75
C LEU A 81 12.54 3.14 -18.88
N PRO A 82 13.12 4.06 -18.10
CA PRO A 82 14.57 4.13 -17.94
C PRO A 82 15.11 2.83 -17.33
N ASP A 83 16.28 2.38 -17.79
CA ASP A 83 16.91 1.16 -17.28
C ASP A 83 17.14 1.27 -15.76
N GLY A 84 16.62 0.31 -15.00
CA GLY A 84 16.75 0.26 -13.54
C GLY A 84 15.85 1.23 -12.77
N ALA A 85 14.93 1.94 -13.44
CA ALA A 85 13.87 2.69 -12.77
C ALA A 85 13.00 1.76 -11.90
N ARG A 86 12.61 2.25 -10.72
CA ARG A 86 11.84 1.51 -9.73
C ARG A 86 11.11 2.48 -8.82
N ASN A 87 9.93 2.08 -8.38
CA ASN A 87 9.18 2.78 -7.35
C ASN A 87 9.54 2.16 -5.99
N ARG A 88 10.00 2.95 -5.02
CA ARG A 88 10.25 2.48 -3.66
C ARG A 88 9.14 2.93 -2.72
N LEU A 89 8.70 2.01 -1.86
CA LEU A 89 7.77 2.29 -0.78
C LEU A 89 8.39 1.81 0.54
N GLN A 90 8.48 2.71 1.52
CA GLN A 90 8.96 2.42 2.87
C GLN A 90 7.89 2.79 3.88
N MET A 91 7.65 1.92 4.86
CA MET A 91 6.59 2.11 5.85
C MET A 91 7.09 1.69 7.24
N ASN A 92 7.04 2.61 8.21
CA ASN A 92 7.38 2.29 9.59
C ASN A 92 6.38 2.89 10.57
N HIS A 93 5.80 2.08 11.45
CA HIS A 93 4.73 2.54 12.36
C HIS A 93 3.55 3.16 11.57
N VAL A 94 3.07 2.45 10.55
CA VAL A 94 1.92 2.89 9.76
C VAL A 94 0.72 2.00 10.08
N THR A 95 -0.44 2.62 10.33
CA THR A 95 -1.73 1.92 10.43
C THR A 95 -2.53 2.20 9.17
N CYS A 96 -2.67 1.21 8.28
CA CYS A 96 -3.47 1.30 7.07
C CYS A 96 -4.80 0.56 7.25
N LEU A 97 -5.91 1.27 7.11
CA LEU A 97 -7.27 0.74 7.05
C LEU A 97 -7.82 1.08 5.67
N LEU A 98 -7.90 0.09 4.79
CA LEU A 98 -8.15 0.31 3.37
C LEU A 98 -9.43 -0.40 2.91
N GLY A 99 -10.26 0.30 2.14
CA GLY A 99 -11.35 -0.31 1.37
C GLY A 99 -10.86 -0.95 0.07
N GLY A 100 -9.64 -0.62 -0.36
CA GLY A 100 -8.93 -1.23 -1.48
C GLY A 100 -7.66 -1.98 -1.05
N SER A 101 -6.81 -2.33 -2.01
CA SER A 101 -5.51 -2.96 -1.76
C SER A 101 -4.47 -1.98 -1.21
N LEU A 102 -3.45 -2.49 -0.52
CA LEU A 102 -2.25 -1.71 -0.19
C LEU A 102 -1.52 -1.28 -1.47
N ILE A 103 -1.36 -2.22 -2.40
CA ILE A 103 -0.80 -1.97 -3.73
C ILE A 103 -1.77 -2.55 -4.76
N ASP A 104 -2.20 -1.74 -5.71
CA ASP A 104 -2.98 -2.17 -6.88
C ASP A 104 -2.25 -1.75 -8.15
N VAL A 105 -1.95 -2.71 -9.02
CA VAL A 105 -1.40 -2.48 -10.35
C VAL A 105 -2.47 -2.84 -11.36
N ASP A 106 -2.98 -1.85 -12.09
CA ASP A 106 -3.96 -2.04 -13.17
C ASP A 106 -3.42 -1.41 -14.46
N THR A 107 -2.90 -2.25 -15.34
CA THR A 107 -2.38 -1.82 -16.65
C THR A 107 -3.47 -1.69 -17.72
N GLY A 108 -4.70 -2.10 -17.42
CA GLY A 108 -5.82 -2.15 -18.33
C GLY A 108 -5.63 -3.10 -19.52
N ASP A 109 -6.46 -2.93 -20.55
CA ASP A 109 -6.53 -3.83 -21.71
C ASP A 109 -5.38 -3.70 -22.71
N LEU A 110 -4.63 -2.61 -22.65
CA LEU A 110 -3.51 -2.36 -23.55
C LEU A 110 -2.20 -2.60 -22.78
N PRO A 111 -1.17 -3.19 -23.42
CA PRO A 111 0.11 -3.35 -22.75
C PRO A 111 0.68 -2.00 -22.31
N ARG A 112 1.01 -1.88 -21.02
CA ARG A 112 1.67 -0.73 -20.42
C ARG A 112 2.89 -1.21 -19.65
N GLN A 113 3.92 -0.37 -19.60
CA GLN A 113 5.09 -0.64 -18.79
C GLN A 113 4.85 -0.13 -17.37
N VAL A 114 5.37 -0.87 -16.39
CA VAL A 114 5.27 -0.54 -14.97
C VAL A 114 6.66 -0.62 -14.37
N ASN A 115 7.07 0.43 -13.66
CA ASN A 115 8.29 0.38 -12.85
C ASN A 115 8.11 -0.67 -11.74
N PRO A 116 9.09 -1.58 -11.53
CA PRO A 116 9.07 -2.47 -10.38
C PRO A 116 8.85 -1.72 -9.08
N ILE A 117 8.02 -2.30 -8.21
CA ILE A 117 7.61 -1.77 -6.91
C ILE A 117 8.41 -2.49 -5.84
N HIS A 118 9.33 -1.75 -5.23
CA HIS A 118 10.19 -2.24 -4.17
C HIS A 118 9.65 -1.75 -2.82
N VAL A 119 8.93 -2.61 -2.12
CA VAL A 119 8.57 -2.38 -0.73
C VAL A 119 9.78 -2.75 0.12
N ARG A 120 10.43 -1.74 0.71
CA ARG A 120 11.63 -1.95 1.54
C ARG A 120 11.39 -1.45 2.95
N SER A 121 11.83 -2.23 3.94
CA SER A 121 11.74 -1.85 5.35
C SER A 121 10.31 -1.53 5.79
N ALA A 122 9.33 -2.34 5.35
CA ALA A 122 7.99 -2.32 5.91
C ALA A 122 8.04 -2.91 7.33
N ARG A 123 8.09 -2.06 8.36
CA ARG A 123 8.31 -2.48 9.75
C ARG A 123 7.28 -1.94 10.72
N ASN A 124 6.91 -2.76 11.71
CA ASN A 124 6.04 -2.33 12.82
C ASN A 124 4.69 -1.76 12.35
N ASN A 125 4.13 -2.25 11.25
CA ASN A 125 2.91 -1.70 10.66
C ASN A 125 1.69 -2.54 11.04
N ILE A 126 0.52 -1.93 10.97
CA ILE A 126 -0.77 -2.62 10.96
C ILE A 126 -1.42 -2.41 9.59
N PHE A 127 -1.82 -3.49 8.93
CA PHE A 127 -2.54 -3.47 7.66
C PHE A 127 -3.88 -4.17 7.83
N ALA A 128 -4.96 -3.47 7.50
CA ALA A 128 -6.29 -4.03 7.38
C ALA A 128 -6.86 -3.66 6.02
N VAL A 129 -7.35 -4.67 5.30
CA VAL A 129 -8.19 -4.47 4.11
C VAL A 129 -9.61 -4.86 4.50
N ASP A 130 -10.57 -4.02 4.13
CA ASP A 130 -11.99 -4.27 4.40
C ASP A 130 -12.42 -5.60 3.76
N ARG A 131 -12.87 -6.55 4.59
CA ARG A 131 -13.24 -7.89 4.12
C ARG A 131 -14.44 -7.87 3.18
N GLU A 132 -15.34 -6.90 3.36
CA GLU A 132 -16.53 -6.78 2.50
C GLU A 132 -16.13 -6.36 1.07
N SER A 133 -14.96 -5.75 0.89
CA SER A 133 -14.45 -5.33 -0.42
C SER A 133 -13.97 -6.49 -1.31
N GLY A 134 -13.64 -7.65 -0.70
CA GLY A 134 -13.03 -8.79 -1.38
C GLY A 134 -11.67 -8.52 -2.03
N GLN A 135 -11.01 -7.41 -1.66
CA GLN A 135 -9.71 -7.02 -2.20
C GLN A 135 -8.56 -7.73 -1.50
N PRO A 136 -7.50 -8.14 -2.22
CA PRO A 136 -6.28 -8.66 -1.63
C PRO A 136 -5.42 -7.53 -1.05
N LEU A 137 -4.39 -7.85 -0.26
CA LEU A 137 -3.37 -6.87 0.15
C LEU A 137 -2.65 -6.28 -1.07
N VAL A 138 -2.24 -7.13 -2.01
CA VAL A 138 -1.65 -6.71 -3.30
C VAL A 138 -2.48 -7.27 -4.44
N LYS A 139 -2.87 -6.41 -5.36
CA LYS A 139 -3.58 -6.77 -6.59
C LYS A 139 -2.74 -6.39 -7.80
N MET A 140 -2.65 -7.28 -8.79
CA MET A 140 -2.04 -6.99 -10.07
C MET A 140 -2.88 -7.54 -11.21
N GLU A 141 -3.26 -6.69 -12.15
CA GLU A 141 -4.06 -7.07 -13.30
C GLU A 141 -3.72 -6.28 -14.57
N GLY A 142 -4.03 -6.91 -15.71
CA GLY A 142 -4.00 -6.26 -17.02
C GLY A 142 -3.28 -7.07 -18.09
N ASN A 143 -2.89 -6.39 -19.17
CA ASN A 143 -2.44 -7.03 -20.40
C ASN A 143 -0.93 -7.34 -20.40
N THR A 144 -0.51 -8.17 -19.46
CA THR A 144 0.79 -8.85 -19.47
C THR A 144 0.66 -10.27 -18.89
N ASN A 145 1.71 -11.08 -18.99
CA ASN A 145 1.71 -12.44 -18.48
C ASN A 145 1.90 -12.47 -16.94
N THR A 146 1.56 -13.59 -16.32
CA THR A 146 1.61 -13.75 -14.86
C THR A 146 3.03 -13.65 -14.29
N GLU A 147 4.05 -14.12 -15.01
CA GLU A 147 5.45 -14.04 -14.55
C GLU A 147 5.96 -12.60 -14.54
N ASP A 148 5.64 -11.81 -15.56
CA ASP A 148 6.00 -10.39 -15.62
C ASP A 148 5.40 -9.64 -14.43
N PHE A 149 4.18 -9.98 -14.00
CA PHE A 149 3.58 -9.41 -12.78
C PHE A 149 4.33 -9.81 -11.52
N ARG A 150 4.79 -11.06 -11.40
CA ARG A 150 5.60 -11.50 -10.24
C ARG A 150 6.88 -10.70 -10.12
N ASP A 151 7.54 -10.43 -11.25
CA ASP A 151 8.79 -9.67 -11.31
C ASP A 151 8.61 -8.18 -10.96
N LEU A 152 7.39 -7.65 -10.99
CA LEU A 152 7.11 -6.26 -10.62
C LEU A 152 7.14 -6.02 -9.12
N LEU A 153 6.91 -7.03 -8.27
CA LEU A 153 6.90 -6.83 -6.83
C LEU A 153 8.19 -7.35 -6.20
N MET A 154 8.82 -6.50 -5.39
CA MET A 154 9.86 -6.92 -4.47
C MET A 154 9.48 -6.51 -3.06
N TRP A 155 9.26 -7.48 -2.19
CA TRP A 155 9.10 -7.25 -0.76
C TRP A 155 10.40 -7.62 -0.05
N ALA A 156 11.02 -6.65 0.61
CA ALA A 156 12.32 -6.84 1.24
C ALA A 156 12.37 -6.22 2.64
N GLU A 157 13.03 -6.92 3.56
CA GLU A 157 13.30 -6.44 4.92
C GLU A 157 12.04 -6.06 5.73
N GLY A 158 10.92 -6.73 5.46
CA GLY A 158 9.70 -6.60 6.23
C GLY A 158 9.83 -7.27 7.61
N GLU A 159 9.47 -6.56 8.67
CA GLU A 159 9.58 -7.07 10.04
C GLU A 159 8.42 -6.61 10.91
N ARG A 160 7.77 -7.56 11.61
CA ARG A 160 6.69 -7.26 12.57
C ARG A 160 5.57 -6.43 11.94
N ASN A 161 5.13 -6.85 10.75
CA ASN A 161 3.87 -6.37 10.18
C ASN A 161 2.72 -7.23 10.72
N PHE A 162 1.63 -6.55 11.09
CA PHE A 162 0.43 -7.13 11.65
C PHE A 162 -0.69 -6.96 10.64
N TYR A 163 -1.24 -8.06 10.17
CA TYR A 163 -2.31 -8.12 9.18
C TYR A 163 -3.60 -8.49 9.91
N ASP A 164 -4.60 -7.62 9.84
CA ASP A 164 -5.87 -7.78 10.56
C ASP A 164 -6.83 -8.68 9.77
N GLU A 165 -6.58 -9.99 9.87
CA GLU A 165 -7.34 -11.07 9.24
C GLU A 165 -7.55 -10.84 7.72
N ILE A 166 -6.43 -10.67 7.00
CA ILE A 166 -6.44 -10.60 5.55
C ILE A 166 -6.43 -12.02 4.99
N ASP A 167 -7.41 -12.34 4.14
CA ASP A 167 -7.53 -13.67 3.53
C ASP A 167 -6.55 -13.87 2.37
N GLU A 168 -6.44 -12.87 1.49
CA GLU A 168 -5.63 -12.93 0.28
C GLU A 168 -4.57 -11.85 0.27
N PHE A 169 -3.30 -12.26 0.16
CA PHE A 169 -2.15 -11.36 0.22
C PHE A 169 -1.73 -10.88 -1.16
N TRP A 170 -1.82 -11.72 -2.18
CA TRP A 170 -1.45 -11.35 -3.53
C TRP A 170 -2.38 -12.01 -4.54
N ARG A 171 -3.06 -11.21 -5.36
CA ARG A 171 -3.82 -11.66 -6.54
C ARG A 171 -3.13 -11.20 -7.81
N ILE A 172 -2.94 -12.12 -8.77
CA ILE A 172 -2.46 -11.80 -10.11
C ILE A 172 -3.48 -12.29 -11.14
N GLN A 173 -3.96 -11.37 -11.98
CA GLN A 173 -4.85 -11.66 -13.10
C GLN A 173 -4.25 -11.15 -14.43
N SER A 174 -3.68 -12.08 -15.20
CA SER A 174 -3.25 -11.83 -16.57
C SER A 174 -4.46 -11.85 -17.52
N LEU A 175 -4.64 -10.81 -18.33
CA LEU A 175 -5.69 -10.76 -19.35
C LEU A 175 -5.45 -11.76 -20.51
N PRO A 176 -4.21 -11.94 -21.03
CA PRO A 176 -3.92 -13.01 -21.98
C PRO A 176 -4.26 -14.41 -21.47
N GLU A 177 -4.25 -14.60 -20.14
CA GLU A 177 -4.53 -15.85 -19.44
C GLU A 177 -5.92 -15.86 -18.76
N ALA A 178 -6.83 -14.95 -19.13
CA ALA A 178 -8.14 -14.77 -18.47
C ALA A 178 -9.06 -16.00 -18.45
N PHE A 179 -8.73 -17.07 -19.18
CA PHE A 179 -9.44 -18.35 -19.12
C PHE A 179 -9.04 -19.22 -17.91
N PHE A 180 -7.94 -18.89 -17.25
CA PHE A 180 -7.48 -19.53 -16.03
C PHE A 180 -7.93 -18.73 -14.81
N GLU A 181 -8.08 -19.42 -13.68
CA GLU A 181 -8.30 -18.76 -12.40
C GLU A 181 -7.12 -17.84 -12.08
N PRO A 182 -7.37 -16.68 -11.44
CA PRO A 182 -6.30 -15.82 -10.97
C PRO A 182 -5.37 -16.58 -10.03
N GLU A 183 -4.09 -16.23 -10.08
CA GLU A 183 -3.14 -16.72 -9.10
C GLU A 183 -3.32 -15.96 -7.80
N THR A 184 -3.40 -16.69 -6.69
CA THR A 184 -3.63 -16.13 -5.37
C THR A 184 -2.64 -16.68 -4.35
N LEU A 185 -2.07 -15.83 -3.51
CA LEU A 185 -1.31 -16.23 -2.33
C LEU A 185 -2.08 -15.87 -1.06
N ASP A 186 -2.22 -16.85 -0.17
CA ASP A 186 -2.63 -16.61 1.23
C ASP A 186 -1.42 -16.16 2.07
N PHE A 187 -1.62 -15.93 3.38
CA PHE A 187 -0.55 -15.53 4.29
C PHE A 187 0.60 -16.55 4.39
N SER A 188 0.30 -17.85 4.34
CA SER A 188 1.32 -18.89 4.45
C SER A 188 2.20 -18.92 3.21
N ALA A 189 1.57 -18.86 2.03
CA ALA A 189 2.23 -18.80 0.74
C ALA A 189 3.01 -17.48 0.56
N TRP A 190 2.48 -16.35 1.02
CA TRP A 190 3.17 -15.06 1.06
C TRP A 190 4.48 -15.14 1.84
N LYS A 191 4.43 -15.69 3.07
CA LYS A 191 5.63 -15.90 3.87
C LYS A 191 6.61 -16.88 3.25
N GLN A 192 6.11 -17.93 2.58
CA GLN A 192 6.97 -18.87 1.88
C GLN A 192 7.64 -18.24 0.65
N HIS A 193 6.94 -17.34 -0.03
CA HIS A 193 7.43 -16.63 -1.20
C HIS A 193 8.60 -15.70 -0.81
N TRP A 194 8.40 -14.85 0.21
CA TRP A 194 9.42 -13.88 0.65
C TRP A 194 10.44 -14.45 1.64
N GLN A 195 10.16 -15.58 2.28
CA GLN A 195 11.07 -16.28 3.20
C GLN A 195 11.64 -15.37 4.30
N THR A 196 12.92 -14.99 4.19
CA THR A 196 13.64 -14.17 5.15
C THR A 196 13.35 -12.69 5.02
N ASP A 197 12.62 -12.28 3.98
CA ASP A 197 12.26 -10.88 3.73
C ASP A 197 10.95 -10.45 4.38
N GLU A 198 10.16 -11.37 4.95
CA GLU A 198 9.00 -11.05 5.79
C GLU A 198 9.07 -11.83 7.11
N VAL A 199 9.68 -11.21 8.13
CA VAL A 199 10.00 -11.87 9.39
C VAL A 199 9.10 -11.41 10.53
N ARG A 200 8.72 -12.35 11.41
CA ARG A 200 7.85 -12.09 12.58
C ARG A 200 6.53 -11.40 12.23
N ALA A 201 6.06 -11.59 11.00
CA ALA A 201 4.73 -11.18 10.59
C ALA A 201 3.65 -11.98 11.31
N TYR A 202 2.53 -11.32 11.58
CA TYR A 202 1.34 -11.92 12.16
C TYR A 202 0.13 -11.63 11.28
N ASN A 203 -0.68 -12.64 10.97
CA ASN A 203 -2.01 -12.45 10.37
C ASN A 203 -3.05 -13.11 11.28
N GLY A 204 -4.02 -12.33 11.72
CA GLY A 204 -5.09 -12.75 12.63
C GLY A 204 -5.80 -11.54 13.23
N SER A 205 -6.73 -11.79 14.17
CA SER A 205 -7.52 -10.73 14.79
C SER A 205 -6.61 -9.73 15.51
N ILE A 206 -6.75 -8.45 15.16
CA ILE A 206 -6.21 -7.35 15.95
C ILE A 206 -7.35 -6.78 16.81
N GLU A 207 -7.12 -6.75 18.11
CA GLU A 207 -8.13 -6.25 19.05
C GLU A 207 -8.09 -4.71 19.08
N TRP A 208 -9.10 -4.10 18.48
CA TRP A 208 -9.27 -2.65 18.47
C TRP A 208 -10.13 -2.22 19.67
N ALA A 209 -9.85 -1.05 20.26
CA ALA A 209 -10.61 -0.52 21.40
C ALA A 209 -12.09 -0.29 21.05
N VAL A 210 -12.35 0.04 19.80
CA VAL A 210 -13.66 0.01 19.17
C VAL A 210 -13.52 -0.62 17.80
N ASP A 211 -14.56 -1.29 17.31
CA ASP A 211 -14.55 -1.83 15.96
C ASP A 211 -14.71 -0.69 14.95
N TRP A 212 -13.58 -0.26 14.38
CA TRP A 212 -13.47 0.82 13.40
C TRP A 212 -14.32 0.59 12.16
N ARG A 213 -14.69 -0.67 11.85
CA ARG A 213 -15.51 -1.03 10.69
C ARG A 213 -16.94 -0.50 10.79
N ASN A 214 -17.40 -0.13 11.99
CA ASN A 214 -18.72 0.45 12.20
C ASN A 214 -18.83 1.91 11.76
N GLU A 215 -17.72 2.57 11.47
CA GLU A 215 -17.66 3.96 11.05
C GLU A 215 -17.09 4.06 9.64
N PRO A 216 -17.60 4.96 8.78
CA PRO A 216 -17.00 5.18 7.47
C PRO A 216 -15.52 5.60 7.59
N LEU A 217 -14.63 5.03 6.77
CA LEU A 217 -13.18 5.30 6.83
C LEU A 217 -12.84 6.80 6.82
N GLY A 218 -13.55 7.60 6.01
CA GLY A 218 -13.40 9.06 5.97
C GLY A 218 -13.82 9.82 7.24
N GLN A 219 -14.49 9.16 8.18
CA GLN A 219 -14.97 9.71 9.45
C GLN A 219 -14.18 9.23 10.67
N LEU A 220 -13.24 8.29 10.50
CA LEU A 220 -12.41 7.79 11.60
C LEU A 220 -11.56 8.87 12.26
N THR A 221 -11.39 8.74 13.57
CA THR A 221 -10.56 9.57 14.43
C THR A 221 -9.52 8.70 15.16
N ALA A 222 -8.60 9.34 15.91
CA ALA A 222 -7.59 8.59 16.66
C ALA A 222 -8.19 7.56 17.64
N SER A 223 -9.34 7.85 18.26
CA SER A 223 -9.97 6.90 19.18
C SER A 223 -10.56 5.69 18.46
N ASP A 224 -10.96 5.86 17.21
CA ASP A 224 -11.58 4.77 16.45
C ASP A 224 -10.55 3.74 15.98
N VAL A 225 -9.28 4.14 15.87
CA VAL A 225 -8.16 3.28 15.43
C VAL A 225 -7.22 2.90 16.57
N ALA A 226 -7.62 3.13 17.83
CA ALA A 226 -6.85 2.75 19.00
C ALA A 226 -6.91 1.24 19.23
N LEU A 227 -5.80 0.66 19.68
CA LEU A 227 -5.74 -0.75 20.10
C LEU A 227 -6.38 -0.94 21.47
N ASP A 228 -7.03 -2.08 21.69
CA ASP A 228 -7.47 -2.47 23.02
C ASP A 228 -6.27 -3.00 23.82
N GLY A 229 -5.82 -2.19 24.78
CA GLY A 229 -4.72 -2.53 25.69
C GLY A 229 -5.12 -3.45 26.86
N GLU A 230 -6.42 -3.62 27.12
CA GLU A 230 -6.94 -4.51 28.17
C GLU A 230 -7.24 -5.92 27.63
N ALA A 231 -7.26 -6.09 26.30
CA ALA A 231 -7.42 -7.37 25.66
C ALA A 231 -6.29 -8.34 26.05
N LEU A 232 -6.67 -9.53 26.52
CA LEU A 232 -5.77 -10.53 27.12
C LEU A 232 -4.59 -10.95 26.23
N ALA A 233 -4.72 -10.80 24.90
CA ALA A 233 -3.70 -11.22 23.94
C ALA A 233 -3.79 -10.42 22.63
N ASN A 234 -3.62 -9.10 22.69
CA ASN A 234 -3.50 -8.28 21.49
C ASN A 234 -2.06 -8.33 20.95
N PRO A 235 -1.79 -8.98 19.81
CA PRO A 235 -0.43 -9.15 19.30
C PRO A 235 0.24 -7.83 18.88
N ALA A 236 -0.56 -6.80 18.59
CA ALA A 236 -0.04 -5.49 18.20
C ALA A 236 0.43 -4.65 19.42
N ILE A 237 -0.05 -4.93 20.63
CA ILE A 237 0.38 -4.22 21.85
C ILE A 237 1.81 -4.64 22.22
N ALA A 238 2.70 -3.65 22.38
CA ALA A 238 4.15 -3.87 22.54
C ALA A 238 4.75 -4.81 21.45
N GLY A 239 4.08 -4.91 20.30
CA GLY A 239 4.40 -5.85 19.22
C GLY A 239 5.52 -5.37 18.30
N ALA A 240 5.83 -4.06 18.33
CA ALA A 240 6.88 -3.46 17.52
C ALA A 240 8.29 -3.87 17.99
N ALA A 241 9.29 -3.62 17.14
CA ALA A 241 10.69 -3.93 17.43
C ALA A 241 11.26 -3.10 18.60
N ASP A 242 10.73 -1.90 18.82
CA ASP A 242 11.09 -0.98 19.89
C ASP A 242 10.28 -1.18 21.19
N MET A 243 9.47 -2.26 21.25
CA MET A 243 8.55 -2.59 22.35
C MET A 243 7.40 -1.59 22.53
N SER A 244 7.19 -0.68 21.58
CA SER A 244 5.95 0.09 21.49
C SER A 244 4.86 -0.71 20.77
N ASP A 245 3.66 -0.15 20.71
CA ASP A 245 2.58 -0.72 19.94
C ASP A 245 2.89 -0.65 18.44
N ALA A 246 2.47 -1.69 17.71
CA ALA A 246 2.56 -1.67 16.26
C ALA A 246 1.58 -0.66 15.66
N GLY A 247 1.89 -0.19 14.45
CA GLY A 247 1.14 0.86 13.77
C GLY A 247 1.53 2.25 14.25
N ALA A 248 0.69 3.23 13.93
CA ALA A 248 0.94 4.63 14.25
C ALA A 248 0.83 4.92 15.75
N ASN A 249 1.74 5.74 16.28
CA ASN A 249 1.68 6.21 17.66
C ASN A 249 0.62 7.31 17.80
N LEU A 250 -0.56 6.91 18.30
CA LEU A 250 -1.74 7.78 18.42
C LEU A 250 -1.63 8.86 19.50
N GLU A 251 -0.65 8.76 20.40
CA GLU A 251 -0.41 9.77 21.44
C GLU A 251 0.23 11.04 20.87
N THR A 252 0.74 10.97 19.63
CA THR A 252 1.31 12.11 18.91
C THR A 252 0.25 13.23 18.79
N PRO A 253 0.56 14.49 19.19
CA PRO A 253 -0.42 15.57 19.31
C PRO A 253 -1.04 16.05 17.98
N GLN A 254 -0.65 15.46 16.85
CA GLN A 254 -1.06 15.87 15.50
C GLN A 254 -2.35 15.18 15.03
N PHE A 255 -2.88 14.18 15.76
CA PHE A 255 -4.07 13.46 15.33
C PHE A 255 -5.39 14.06 15.83
N PRO A 256 -6.44 14.04 14.99
CA PRO A 256 -7.74 14.58 15.34
C PRO A 256 -8.37 13.75 16.47
N ARG A 257 -8.75 14.42 17.55
CA ARG A 257 -9.50 13.85 18.68
C ARG A 257 -10.97 14.28 18.57
N ARG A 258 -11.92 13.41 18.90
CA ARG A 258 -13.32 13.84 19.08
C ARG A 258 -13.34 14.90 20.18
N LEU A 259 -13.85 16.10 19.86
CA LEU A 259 -14.14 17.10 20.89
C LEU A 259 -15.25 16.52 21.77
N SER A 260 -15.02 16.42 23.07
CA SER A 260 -16.09 16.05 24.00
C SER A 260 -17.20 17.11 23.89
N THR A 261 -18.41 16.67 23.54
CA THR A 261 -19.60 17.51 23.69
C THR A 261 -19.70 17.86 25.17
N ILE A 262 -19.45 19.13 25.51
CA ILE A 262 -19.79 19.65 26.82
C ILE A 262 -21.31 19.67 26.86
N GLU A 263 -21.92 18.68 27.51
CA GLU A 263 -23.31 18.79 27.94
C GLU A 263 -23.41 20.00 28.86
N GLN A 264 -24.17 21.01 28.45
CA GLN A 264 -24.56 22.16 29.28
C GLN A 264 -25.78 21.82 30.11
#